data_AF-B0RKJ6-F1
#
_entry.id   AF-B0RKJ6-F1
#
_cell.length_a   1.000
_cell.length_b   1.000
_cell.length_c   1.000
_cell.angle_alpha   90.00
_cell.angle_beta   90.00
_cell.angle_gamma   90.00
#
_symmetry.space_group_name_H-M   'P 1'
#
loop_
_entity.id
_entity.type
_entity.pdbx_description
1 polymer ?
#
loop_
_entity_poly.entity_id
_entity_poly.type
_entity_poly.pdbx_seq_one_letter_code
_entity_poly.pdbx_strand_id
1 'polypeptide(L)'
;MKELQFESLTRAVSNQSTANYKTIIDGFLERGIEVEEIKPRENVFTFNAWKALGRVVKKGERGIAICTVIHCKKIDPETGEEKDVSKPQKTRVFHISQTQLLSDSLSQPEAQPEAQPEAQPEAQPEAQPEAQPEAQPEAQPEAQPEAQPEAHMFKGIDFPLPENISGKFSFLTSVSYFDSYIYAELLTGHRVQIGKVLNKEHAQKLVDDLNHHYAYISDKIAAQKAAHLDNLPNSYEQRLEEKRDRLESRALKSRRLSNEAYEQSHRLTEMIPFGQPILVGHHSERRHRAALDKSWNKMGQSVALSEKAEYYDRRAAAVGSAGISSDDPSAIEKLEEKLAKQKKAHSQMIAANKVIRSKSDDESKRLSLFEIGFSEASINASLKPDCMGVIGFASYQLTNSNQRIKATEKRLNELKKVRTIDVPDMQEFNGFAVTYDMDENRILIKFDAKPSAEICKLMRRYSFNFSPTRNNSWVRKITGNALASTKYLIAELQKTF
;
A
#
# COMPACT_ATOMS: atom_id res chain seq x y z
N MET A 1 1.21 30.21 -18.80
CA MET A 1 1.55 30.83 -17.50
C MET A 1 0.96 32.24 -17.32
N LYS A 2 0.97 33.11 -18.35
CA LYS A 2 0.45 34.49 -18.27
C LYS A 2 -1.08 34.57 -18.07
N GLU A 3 -1.83 33.62 -18.63
CA GLU A 3 -3.31 33.60 -18.58
C GLU A 3 -3.85 33.41 -17.14
N LEU A 4 -3.30 32.45 -16.39
CA LEU A 4 -3.65 32.21 -14.98
C LEU A 4 -3.34 33.42 -14.07
N GLN A 5 -2.27 34.16 -14.37
CA GLN A 5 -1.86 35.34 -13.62
C GLN A 5 -2.84 36.50 -13.86
N PHE A 6 -3.20 36.74 -15.11
CA PHE A 6 -4.17 37.77 -15.49
C PHE A 6 -5.56 37.45 -14.94
N GLU A 7 -6.02 36.21 -15.05
CA GLU A 7 -7.29 35.76 -14.49
C GLU A 7 -7.34 35.94 -12.96
N SER A 8 -6.24 35.63 -12.27
CA SER A 8 -6.13 35.82 -10.82
C SER A 8 -6.21 37.31 -10.41
N LEU A 9 -5.61 38.21 -11.19
CA LEU A 9 -5.67 39.65 -10.96
C LEU A 9 -7.09 40.19 -11.21
N THR A 10 -7.70 39.81 -12.34
CA THR A 10 -9.07 40.20 -12.69
C THR A 10 -10.04 39.80 -11.58
N ARG A 11 -9.96 38.56 -11.07
CA ARG A 11 -10.79 38.07 -9.95
C ARG A 11 -10.58 38.84 -8.65
N ALA A 12 -9.34 39.24 -8.36
CA ALA A 12 -9.00 39.96 -7.14
C ALA A 12 -9.55 41.39 -7.13
N VAL A 13 -9.61 42.03 -8.31
CA VAL A 13 -10.07 43.41 -8.47
C VAL A 13 -11.60 43.47 -8.70
N SER A 14 -12.18 42.53 -9.46
CA SER A 14 -13.57 42.60 -9.92
C SER A 14 -14.64 42.07 -8.96
N ASN A 15 -14.28 41.14 -8.07
CA ASN A 15 -15.26 40.55 -7.15
C ASN A 15 -15.74 41.63 -6.16
N GLN A 16 -17.01 41.76 -5.78
CA GLN A 16 -17.51 42.82 -4.87
C GLN A 16 -17.63 42.38 -3.40
N SER A 17 -17.30 41.14 -3.06
CA SER A 17 -17.44 40.61 -1.68
C SER A 17 -16.41 41.15 -0.69
N THR A 18 -16.88 41.72 0.42
CA THR A 18 -16.07 42.18 1.58
C THR A 18 -15.90 41.11 2.67
N ALA A 19 -16.43 39.90 2.46
CA ALA A 19 -16.52 38.85 3.48
C ALA A 19 -15.18 38.43 4.11
N ASN A 20 -14.06 38.63 3.40
CA ASN A 20 -12.71 38.30 3.88
C ASN A 20 -11.95 39.49 4.50
N TYR A 21 -12.52 40.71 4.52
CA TYR A 21 -11.78 41.92 4.91
C TYR A 21 -11.37 41.89 6.37
N LYS A 22 -12.27 41.46 7.26
CA LYS A 22 -11.97 41.31 8.68
C LYS A 22 -10.77 40.38 8.91
N THR A 23 -10.78 39.20 8.31
CA THR A 23 -9.68 38.22 8.41
C THR A 23 -8.36 38.75 7.85
N ILE A 24 -8.40 39.55 6.78
CA ILE A 24 -7.22 40.17 6.18
C ILE A 24 -6.65 41.25 7.10
N ILE A 25 -7.51 42.12 7.63
CA ILE A 25 -7.12 43.22 8.50
C ILE A 25 -6.56 42.66 9.81
N ASP A 26 -7.30 41.78 10.49
CA ASP A 26 -6.89 41.18 11.77
C ASP A 26 -5.54 40.45 11.62
N GLY A 27 -5.37 39.64 10.57
CA GLY A 27 -4.15 38.86 10.38
C GLY A 27 -2.92 39.65 9.94
N PHE A 28 -3.07 40.83 9.33
CA PHE A 28 -1.94 41.72 9.01
C PHE A 28 -1.64 42.69 10.14
N LEU A 29 -2.66 43.07 10.92
CA LEU A 29 -2.51 43.83 12.16
C LEU A 29 -1.68 43.05 13.19
N GLU A 30 -1.93 41.75 13.37
CA GLU A 30 -1.11 40.86 14.19
C GLU A 30 0.37 40.78 13.75
N ARG A 31 0.67 41.20 12.52
CA ARG A 31 2.01 41.23 11.94
C ARG A 31 2.65 42.61 11.93
N GLY A 32 2.03 43.57 12.63
CA GLY A 32 2.55 44.91 12.82
C GLY A 32 2.37 45.82 11.61
N ILE A 33 1.41 45.53 10.72
CA ILE A 33 1.02 46.45 9.65
C ILE A 33 -0.19 47.25 10.15
N GLU A 34 -0.11 48.57 10.09
CA GLU A 34 -1.19 49.44 10.55
C GLU A 34 -2.45 49.29 9.67
N VAL A 35 -3.63 49.45 10.29
CA VAL A 35 -4.93 49.25 9.59
C VAL A 35 -5.07 50.19 8.38
N GLU A 36 -4.53 51.41 8.47
CA GLU A 36 -4.56 52.42 7.42
C GLU A 36 -3.74 52.03 6.18
N GLU A 37 -2.72 51.19 6.38
CA GLU A 37 -1.88 50.65 5.32
C GLU A 37 -2.48 49.38 4.70
N ILE A 38 -3.50 48.76 5.30
CA ILE A 38 -4.12 47.53 4.77
C ILE A 38 -5.30 47.93 3.90
N LYS A 39 -5.11 47.92 2.57
CA LYS A 39 -6.15 48.21 1.58
C LYS A 39 -6.43 46.96 0.75
N PRO A 40 -7.36 46.10 1.21
CA PRO A 40 -7.75 44.91 0.46
C PRO A 40 -8.06 45.26 -1.00
N ARG A 41 -7.46 44.52 -1.95
CA ARG A 41 -7.56 44.70 -3.42
C ARG A 41 -6.82 45.89 -4.04
N GLU A 42 -6.14 46.70 -3.25
CA GLU A 42 -5.20 47.70 -3.77
C GLU A 42 -3.76 47.28 -3.49
N ASN A 43 -3.48 46.80 -2.28
CA ASN A 43 -2.13 46.43 -1.85
C ASN A 43 -2.06 45.08 -1.10
N VAL A 44 -3.13 44.29 -1.18
CA VAL A 44 -3.19 42.92 -0.69
C VAL A 44 -3.70 42.01 -1.80
N PHE A 45 -2.84 41.12 -2.30
CA PHE A 45 -3.15 40.24 -3.43
C PHE A 45 -2.61 38.82 -3.24
N THR A 46 -3.12 37.89 -4.04
CA THR A 46 -2.58 36.52 -4.11
C THR A 46 -1.24 36.51 -4.84
N PHE A 47 -0.45 35.46 -4.64
CA PHE A 47 0.88 35.31 -5.26
C PHE A 47 0.86 35.47 -6.79
N ASN A 48 -0.12 34.88 -7.48
CA ASN A 48 -0.23 34.98 -8.93
C ASN A 48 -0.69 36.37 -9.40
N ALA A 49 -1.54 37.04 -8.63
CA ALA A 49 -1.96 38.42 -8.92
C ALA A 49 -0.79 39.40 -8.76
N TRP A 50 0.09 39.21 -7.76
CA TRP A 50 1.31 40.01 -7.65
C TRP A 50 2.26 39.81 -8.83
N LYS A 51 2.39 38.58 -9.34
CA LYS A 51 3.17 38.30 -10.55
C LYS A 51 2.62 39.02 -11.79
N ALA A 52 1.29 39.14 -11.91
CA ALA A 52 0.67 39.90 -12.98
C ALA A 52 1.00 41.41 -12.90
N LEU A 53 1.12 41.93 -11.67
CA LEU A 53 1.54 43.31 -11.37
C LEU A 53 3.07 43.51 -11.40
N GLY A 54 3.83 42.53 -11.88
CA GLY A 54 5.29 42.65 -11.99
C GLY A 54 6.06 42.57 -10.66
N ARG A 55 5.46 41.98 -9.61
CA ARG A 55 6.09 41.78 -8.30
C ARG A 55 6.13 40.30 -7.93
N VAL A 56 7.08 39.91 -7.09
CA VAL A 56 7.16 38.56 -6.50
C VAL A 56 7.21 38.69 -4.99
N VAL A 57 6.55 37.76 -4.29
CA VAL A 57 6.63 37.66 -2.83
C VAL A 57 8.05 37.23 -2.44
N LYS A 58 8.65 37.91 -1.46
CA LYS A 58 9.99 37.62 -0.94
C LYS A 58 10.04 36.19 -0.37
N LYS A 59 11.19 35.51 -0.52
CA LYS A 59 11.36 34.14 -0.03
C LYS A 59 11.26 34.11 1.50
N GLY A 60 10.45 33.22 2.05
CA GLY A 60 10.23 33.06 3.50
C GLY A 60 8.99 33.78 4.05
N GLU A 61 8.39 34.69 3.28
CA GLU A 61 7.18 35.41 3.69
C GLU A 61 5.97 34.47 3.72
N ARG A 62 5.20 34.54 4.82
CA ARG A 62 3.96 33.77 4.98
C ARG A 62 2.78 34.63 4.56
N GLY A 63 1.80 34.10 3.84
CA GLY A 63 0.55 34.80 3.52
C GLY A 63 -0.56 34.50 4.52
N ILE A 64 -1.60 35.34 4.56
CA ILE A 64 -2.83 35.11 5.35
C ILE A 64 -3.79 34.25 4.54
N ALA A 65 -4.36 33.22 5.17
CA ALA A 65 -5.34 32.34 4.52
C ALA A 65 -6.74 32.95 4.54
N ILE A 66 -7.38 32.98 3.38
CA ILE A 66 -8.76 33.45 3.18
C ILE A 66 -9.58 32.37 2.45
N CYS A 67 -10.89 32.38 2.64
CA CYS A 67 -11.81 31.49 1.93
C CYS A 67 -12.48 32.24 0.78
N THR A 68 -12.23 31.82 -0.45
CA THR A 68 -12.80 32.42 -1.66
C THR A 68 -13.63 31.39 -2.40
N VAL A 69 -14.83 31.77 -2.87
CA VAL A 69 -15.65 30.90 -3.71
C VAL A 69 -15.21 31.03 -5.16
N ILE A 70 -14.90 29.91 -5.81
CA ILE A 70 -14.57 29.84 -7.24
C ILE A 70 -15.73 29.17 -7.96
N HIS A 71 -16.21 29.82 -9.02
CA HIS A 71 -17.18 29.25 -9.94
C HIS A 71 -16.43 28.37 -10.93
N CYS A 72 -16.77 27.08 -10.97
CA CYS A 72 -16.20 26.11 -11.87
C CYS A 72 -17.31 25.35 -12.60
N LYS A 73 -17.09 25.09 -13.88
CA LYS A 73 -17.95 24.20 -14.66
C LYS A 73 -17.62 22.77 -14.30
N LYS A 74 -18.62 22.00 -13.90
CA LYS A 74 -18.52 20.55 -13.66
C LYS A 74 -19.39 19.84 -14.67
N ILE A 75 -18.81 18.88 -15.37
CA ILE A 75 -19.55 17.99 -16.29
C ILE A 75 -20.16 16.87 -15.45
N ASP A 76 -21.47 16.69 -15.53
CA ASP A 76 -22.13 15.58 -14.84
C ASP A 76 -21.74 14.25 -15.52
N PRO A 77 -21.23 13.26 -14.75
CA PRO A 77 -20.67 12.03 -15.31
C PRO A 77 -21.73 11.11 -15.94
N GLU A 78 -23.01 11.27 -15.61
CA GLU A 78 -24.12 10.47 -16.14
C GLU A 78 -24.81 11.11 -17.35
N THR A 79 -24.91 12.45 -17.39
CA THR A 79 -25.67 13.17 -18.43
C THR A 79 -24.80 13.92 -19.44
N GLY A 80 -23.51 14.14 -19.13
CA GLY A 80 -22.58 14.89 -19.98
C GLY A 80 -22.85 16.39 -20.05
N GLU A 81 -23.82 16.91 -19.29
CA GLU A 81 -24.17 18.34 -19.27
C GLU A 81 -23.19 19.14 -18.39
N GLU A 82 -22.80 20.34 -18.87
CA GLU A 82 -22.01 21.30 -18.09
C GLU A 82 -22.91 22.03 -17.09
N LYS A 83 -22.64 21.87 -15.80
CA LYS A 83 -23.29 22.63 -14.72
C LYS A 83 -22.30 23.60 -14.06
N ASP A 84 -22.72 24.83 -13.85
CA ASP A 84 -21.96 25.82 -13.07
C ASP A 84 -22.06 25.50 -11.58
N VAL A 85 -20.92 25.20 -10.95
CA VAL A 85 -20.82 24.85 -9.53
C VAL A 85 -19.89 25.81 -8.82
N SER A 86 -20.33 26.33 -7.67
CA SER A 86 -19.51 27.18 -6.81
C SER A 86 -18.81 26.36 -5.73
N LYS A 87 -17.48 26.36 -5.72
CA LYS A 87 -16.67 25.63 -4.73
C LYS A 87 -15.90 26.61 -3.82
N PRO A 88 -15.96 26.45 -2.48
CA PRO A 88 -15.09 27.20 -1.59
C PRO A 88 -13.63 26.71 -1.73
N GLN A 89 -12.71 27.66 -1.89
CA GLN A 89 -11.27 27.43 -1.98
C GLN A 89 -10.53 28.28 -0.96
N LYS A 90 -9.62 27.66 -0.21
CA LYS A 90 -8.68 28.36 0.66
C LYS A 90 -7.51 28.89 -0.16
N THR A 91 -7.28 30.20 -0.10
CA THR A 91 -6.22 30.89 -0.86
C THR A 91 -5.41 31.77 0.11
N ARG A 92 -4.14 32.06 -0.22
CA ARG A 92 -3.30 32.94 0.61
C ARG A 92 -3.07 34.29 -0.08
N VAL A 93 -3.20 35.36 0.69
CA VAL A 93 -2.93 36.74 0.26
C VAL A 93 -1.72 37.33 0.97
N PHE A 94 -1.06 38.27 0.31
CA PHE A 94 0.19 38.89 0.72
C PHE A 94 0.06 40.41 0.57
N HIS A 95 0.58 41.13 1.56
CA HIS A 95 0.67 42.59 1.52
C HIS A 95 1.85 43.03 0.66
N ILE A 96 1.78 44.24 0.08
CA ILE A 96 2.82 44.78 -0.80
C ILE A 96 4.21 44.84 -0.14
N SER A 97 4.30 45.05 1.18
CA SER A 97 5.57 45.06 1.94
C SER A 97 6.32 43.73 1.88
N GLN A 98 5.59 42.64 1.68
CA GLN A 98 6.12 41.27 1.53
C GLN A 98 6.59 40.97 0.09
N THR A 99 6.55 41.95 -0.81
CA THR A 99 6.88 41.77 -2.23
C THR A 99 8.04 42.64 -2.67
N GLN A 100 8.75 42.19 -3.71
CA GLN A 100 9.81 42.91 -4.41
C GLN A 100 9.52 42.97 -5.91
N LEU A 101 10.08 43.96 -6.61
CA LEU A 101 9.92 44.08 -8.06
C LEU A 101 10.61 42.89 -8.76
N LEU A 102 10.00 42.41 -9.85
CA LEU A 102 10.57 41.30 -10.63
C LEU A 102 11.97 41.64 -11.18
N SER A 103 12.24 42.93 -11.47
CA SER A 103 13.53 43.45 -11.93
C SER A 103 14.66 43.21 -10.94
N ASP A 104 14.37 43.26 -9.64
CA ASP A 104 15.37 43.19 -8.57
C ASP A 104 15.73 41.73 -8.22
N SER A 105 14.97 40.75 -8.75
CA SER A 105 15.21 39.32 -8.53
C SER A 105 16.24 38.71 -9.48
N LEU A 106 16.63 39.43 -10.55
CA LEU A 106 17.63 38.98 -11.53
C LEU A 106 19.08 39.36 -11.16
N SER A 107 19.27 40.14 -10.09
CA SER A 107 20.56 40.64 -9.63
C SER A 107 21.09 39.93 -8.37
N GLN A 108 20.43 38.84 -7.93
CA GLN A 108 20.95 37.95 -6.88
C GLN A 108 21.63 36.72 -7.51
N PRO A 109 22.87 36.36 -7.13
CA PRO A 109 23.53 35.15 -7.63
C PRO A 109 22.72 33.91 -7.25
N GLU A 110 22.43 33.04 -8.22
CA GLU A 110 21.78 31.75 -8.00
C GLU A 110 22.69 30.84 -7.15
N ALA A 111 22.49 30.86 -5.83
CA ALA A 111 22.99 29.82 -4.95
C ALA A 111 22.15 28.54 -5.16
N GLN A 112 22.83 27.50 -5.64
CA GLN A 112 22.33 26.14 -5.83
C GLN A 112 21.68 25.58 -4.54
N PRO A 113 20.71 24.65 -4.64
CA PRO A 113 19.92 24.22 -3.49
C PRO A 113 20.69 23.19 -2.65
N GLU A 114 21.23 23.62 -1.51
CA GLU A 114 21.51 22.71 -0.40
C GLU A 114 20.20 22.29 0.25
N ALA A 115 19.87 21.01 0.08
CA ALA A 115 18.73 20.38 0.74
C ALA A 115 19.15 19.90 2.14
N GLN A 116 18.63 20.55 3.19
CA GLN A 116 18.42 19.91 4.48
C GLN A 116 17.08 20.36 5.12
N PRO A 117 16.47 19.50 5.96
CA PRO A 117 15.03 19.46 6.17
C PRO A 117 14.62 20.22 7.43
N GLU A 118 13.67 21.14 7.30
CA GLU A 118 13.04 21.78 8.47
C GLU A 118 11.90 20.92 9.01
N ALA A 119 12.08 20.59 10.28
CA ALA A 119 11.14 19.97 11.19
C ALA A 119 9.79 20.70 11.25
N GLN A 120 8.71 19.93 11.33
CA GLN A 120 7.41 20.41 11.78
C GLN A 120 7.44 20.65 13.29
N PRO A 121 6.86 21.75 13.81
CA PRO A 121 6.50 21.84 15.20
C PRO A 121 5.05 21.37 15.38
N GLU A 122 4.86 20.18 15.95
CA GLU A 122 3.60 19.83 16.61
C GLU A 122 3.92 19.54 18.08
N ALA A 123 3.58 20.50 18.94
CA ALA A 123 3.46 20.27 20.37
C ALA A 123 2.46 21.28 20.93
N GLN A 124 1.33 20.77 21.41
CA GLN A 124 0.71 21.20 22.66
C GLN A 124 -0.18 20.07 23.20
N PRO A 125 -0.45 20.05 24.52
CA PRO A 125 -0.23 18.86 25.34
C PRO A 125 -1.53 18.27 25.90
N GLU A 126 -1.59 16.95 26.03
CA GLU A 126 -2.50 16.31 26.98
C GLU A 126 -1.73 15.22 27.73
N ALA A 127 -1.39 15.51 28.97
CA ALA A 127 -0.93 14.53 29.95
C ALA A 127 -1.73 14.74 31.23
N GLN A 128 -2.58 13.78 31.58
CA GLN A 128 -2.71 13.34 32.95
C GLN A 128 -2.90 11.82 33.00
N PRO A 129 -2.45 11.16 34.09
CA PRO A 129 -2.10 9.75 34.11
C PRO A 129 -3.23 8.92 34.72
N GLU A 130 -3.54 7.78 34.11
CA GLU A 130 -4.33 6.73 34.77
C GLU A 130 -3.45 5.51 35.02
N ALA A 131 -3.53 5.07 36.27
CA ALA A 131 -2.69 4.06 36.89
C ALA A 131 -2.92 2.66 36.29
N GLN A 132 -1.84 1.90 36.17
CA GLN A 132 -1.88 0.45 36.04
C GLN A 132 -2.20 -0.18 37.40
N PRO A 133 -3.00 -1.24 37.47
CA PRO A 133 -2.76 -2.33 38.38
C PRO A 133 -2.07 -3.47 37.64
N GLU A 134 -1.02 -3.97 38.29
CA GLU A 134 -0.29 -5.19 37.96
C GLU A 134 -1.25 -6.39 37.93
N ALA A 135 -1.19 -7.18 36.86
CA ALA A 135 -1.69 -8.55 36.85
C ALA A 135 -0.69 -9.42 36.09
N GLN A 136 -0.07 -10.34 36.82
CA GLN A 136 0.80 -11.40 36.31
C GLN A 136 0.03 -12.31 35.35
N PRO A 137 0.64 -12.83 34.27
CA PRO A 137 0.07 -13.96 33.55
C PRO A 137 0.59 -15.26 34.19
N GLU A 138 -0.28 -15.95 34.92
CA GLU A 138 -0.11 -17.38 35.17
C GLU A 138 -0.34 -18.14 33.85
N ALA A 139 0.62 -19.00 33.52
CA ALA A 139 0.58 -19.88 32.38
C ALA A 139 -0.36 -21.07 32.65
N GLN A 140 -1.33 -21.30 31.76
CA GLN A 140 -1.82 -22.64 31.45
C GLN A 140 -2.03 -22.75 29.93
N PRO A 141 -1.65 -23.88 29.31
CA PRO A 141 -1.80 -24.10 27.88
C PRO A 141 -3.21 -24.57 27.57
N GLU A 142 -4.01 -23.75 26.89
CA GLU A 142 -5.25 -24.23 26.27
C GLU A 142 -4.92 -24.92 24.95
N ALA A 143 -5.25 -26.22 24.91
CA ALA A 143 -5.14 -27.09 23.77
C ALA A 143 -5.95 -26.56 22.58
N GLN A 144 -5.31 -26.53 21.41
CA GLN A 144 -6.01 -26.41 20.13
C GLN A 144 -6.93 -27.63 19.95
N PRO A 145 -8.16 -27.48 19.42
CA PRO A 145 -8.89 -28.62 18.91
C PRO A 145 -8.21 -29.07 17.61
N GLU A 146 -7.57 -30.23 17.66
CA GLU A 146 -7.14 -30.97 16.48
C GLU A 146 -8.37 -31.20 15.58
N ALA A 147 -8.38 -30.56 14.42
CA ALA A 147 -9.31 -30.88 13.35
C ALA A 147 -8.99 -32.30 12.84
N GLN A 148 -9.80 -33.27 13.25
CA GLN A 148 -9.76 -34.63 12.70
C GLN A 148 -10.07 -34.57 11.18
N PRO A 149 -9.24 -35.18 10.31
CA PRO A 149 -9.62 -35.34 8.91
C PRO A 149 -10.79 -36.33 8.83
N GLU A 150 -11.80 -35.98 8.04
CA GLU A 150 -12.97 -36.80 7.76
C GLU A 150 -12.55 -38.21 7.30
N ALA A 151 -13.07 -39.22 8.00
CA ALA A 151 -12.79 -40.63 7.75
C ALA A 151 -13.38 -41.08 6.40
N HIS A 152 -12.53 -41.39 5.42
CA HIS A 152 -12.94 -42.20 4.28
C HIS A 152 -13.03 -43.66 4.73
N MET A 153 -14.28 -44.14 4.92
CA MET A 153 -14.62 -45.52 5.21
C MET A 153 -14.01 -46.50 4.19
N PHE A 154 -13.06 -47.32 4.63
CA PHE A 154 -12.80 -48.61 3.99
C PHE A 154 -13.80 -49.61 4.58
N LYS A 155 -14.60 -50.30 3.75
CA LYS A 155 -15.55 -51.32 4.23
C LYS A 155 -14.80 -52.39 5.03
N GLY A 156 -14.99 -52.38 6.35
CA GLY A 156 -14.74 -53.54 7.24
C GLY A 156 -13.41 -53.60 8.01
N ILE A 157 -12.59 -52.54 8.04
CA ILE A 157 -11.41 -52.48 8.92
C ILE A 157 -11.28 -51.05 9.47
N ASP A 158 -11.40 -50.87 10.79
CA ASP A 158 -11.11 -49.60 11.46
C ASP A 158 -9.59 -49.36 11.41
N PHE A 159 -9.13 -48.52 10.48
CA PHE A 159 -7.73 -48.05 10.41
C PHE A 159 -7.67 -46.57 10.80
N PRO A 160 -6.89 -46.18 11.84
CA PRO A 160 -6.52 -44.78 12.03
C PRO A 160 -5.56 -44.34 10.90
N LEU A 161 -5.72 -43.09 10.45
CA LEU A 161 -4.97 -42.43 9.37
C LEU A 161 -3.41 -42.52 9.51
N PRO A 162 -2.67 -42.30 8.41
CA PRO A 162 -1.42 -42.99 8.06
C PRO A 162 -0.12 -42.28 8.51
N GLU A 163 -0.08 -41.60 9.65
CA GLU A 163 1.15 -40.85 10.02
C GLU A 163 2.30 -41.74 10.51
N ASN A 164 2.01 -42.97 10.95
CA ASN A 164 3.01 -43.86 11.54
C ASN A 164 3.31 -45.12 10.73
N ILE A 165 2.67 -45.34 9.58
CA ILE A 165 2.86 -46.55 8.75
C ILE A 165 3.84 -46.24 7.62
N SER A 166 4.82 -47.11 7.37
CA SER A 166 5.86 -46.91 6.35
C SER A 166 5.41 -47.26 4.93
N GLY A 167 4.17 -47.73 4.76
CA GLY A 167 3.63 -48.21 3.47
C GLY A 167 4.08 -49.61 3.05
N LYS A 168 4.71 -50.38 3.93
CA LYS A 168 5.08 -51.78 3.66
C LYS A 168 4.15 -52.74 4.39
N PHE A 169 3.40 -53.52 3.62
CA PHE A 169 2.57 -54.61 4.13
C PHE A 169 3.23 -55.96 3.84
N SER A 170 3.14 -56.87 4.80
CA SER A 170 3.66 -58.24 4.67
C SER A 170 2.71 -59.24 5.34
N PHE A 171 2.85 -60.53 5.08
CA PHE A 171 2.06 -61.55 5.77
C PHE A 171 2.92 -62.73 6.22
N LEU A 172 2.44 -63.43 7.25
CA LEU A 172 3.01 -64.69 7.75
C LEU A 172 1.93 -65.76 7.77
N THR A 173 2.21 -66.92 7.18
CA THR A 173 1.27 -68.06 7.13
C THR A 173 1.57 -69.04 8.26
N SER A 174 0.56 -69.39 9.04
CA SER A 174 0.64 -70.42 10.08
C SER A 174 0.77 -71.81 9.44
N VAL A 175 1.79 -72.56 9.88
CA VAL A 175 2.08 -73.92 9.38
C VAL A 175 1.00 -74.93 9.81
N SER A 176 0.23 -74.66 10.88
CA SER A 176 -0.72 -75.63 11.43
C SER A 176 -2.19 -75.44 11.00
N TYR A 177 -2.59 -74.23 10.57
CA TYR A 177 -4.00 -73.90 10.29
C TYR A 177 -4.24 -73.27 8.90
N PHE A 178 -3.21 -73.12 8.06
CA PHE A 178 -3.28 -72.44 6.73
C PHE A 178 -3.80 -70.99 6.76
N ASP A 179 -3.93 -70.41 7.95
CA ASP A 179 -4.27 -69.02 8.18
C ASP A 179 -3.07 -68.12 7.89
N SER A 180 -3.31 -66.99 7.22
CA SER A 180 -2.29 -65.95 6.98
C SER A 180 -2.61 -64.69 7.75
N TYR A 181 -1.63 -64.17 8.48
CA TYR A 181 -1.73 -62.95 9.28
C TYR A 181 -1.03 -61.80 8.57
N ILE A 182 -1.71 -60.67 8.41
CA ILE A 182 -1.20 -59.50 7.70
C ILE A 182 -0.63 -58.51 8.70
N TYR A 183 0.52 -57.95 8.38
CA TYR A 183 1.25 -56.98 9.18
C TYR A 183 1.50 -55.71 8.38
N ALA A 184 1.36 -54.56 9.04
CA ALA A 184 1.85 -53.27 8.57
C ALA A 184 3.15 -52.93 9.29
N GLU A 185 4.13 -52.41 8.55
CA GLU A 185 5.36 -51.87 9.11
C GLU A 185 5.18 -50.38 9.45
N LEU A 186 5.56 -49.99 10.66
CA LEU A 186 5.55 -48.60 11.11
C LEU A 186 6.83 -47.86 10.66
N LEU A 187 6.81 -46.52 10.62
CA LEU A 187 7.99 -45.69 10.35
C LEU A 187 9.14 -45.96 11.35
N THR A 188 8.81 -46.42 12.56
CA THR A 188 9.76 -46.85 13.59
C THR A 188 10.34 -48.26 13.35
N GLY A 189 9.99 -48.93 12.24
CA GLY A 189 10.42 -50.29 11.89
C GLY A 189 9.67 -51.43 12.59
N HIS A 190 8.71 -51.11 13.47
CA HIS A 190 7.93 -52.12 14.20
C HIS A 190 6.79 -52.66 13.33
N ARG A 191 6.50 -53.96 13.44
CA ARG A 191 5.39 -54.59 12.71
C ARG A 191 4.17 -54.76 13.60
N VAL A 192 3.02 -54.31 13.13
CA VAL A 192 1.73 -54.44 13.82
C VAL A 192 0.84 -55.35 13.00
N GLN A 193 0.22 -56.34 13.64
CA GLN A 193 -0.75 -57.22 12.98
C GLN A 193 -2.05 -56.44 12.73
N ILE A 194 -2.52 -56.45 11.48
CA ILE A 194 -3.68 -55.67 11.03
C ILE A 194 -4.85 -56.54 10.56
N GLY A 195 -4.64 -57.84 10.35
CA GLY A 195 -5.72 -58.72 9.91
C GLY A 195 -5.33 -60.19 9.79
N LYS A 196 -6.35 -61.02 9.53
CA LYS A 196 -6.23 -62.46 9.32
C LYS A 196 -7.04 -62.86 8.08
N VAL A 197 -6.45 -63.66 7.20
CA VAL A 197 -7.07 -64.16 5.97
C VAL A 197 -6.92 -65.67 5.89
N LEU A 198 -7.99 -66.35 5.48
CA LEU A 198 -8.01 -67.77 5.17
C LEU A 198 -7.43 -67.94 3.77
N ASN A 199 -6.33 -68.69 3.63
CA ASN A 199 -5.56 -68.94 2.40
C ASN A 199 -4.44 -67.93 2.08
N LYS A 200 -3.29 -68.49 1.68
CA LYS A 200 -2.05 -67.78 1.32
C LYS A 200 -2.19 -66.94 0.05
N GLU A 201 -2.89 -67.45 -0.97
CA GLU A 201 -3.06 -66.74 -2.25
C GLU A 201 -3.87 -65.45 -2.08
N HIS A 202 -4.92 -65.50 -1.26
CA HIS A 202 -5.72 -64.33 -0.91
C HIS A 202 -4.93 -63.32 -0.08
N ALA A 203 -4.08 -63.79 0.83
CA ALA A 203 -3.22 -62.91 1.62
C ALA A 203 -2.19 -62.17 0.77
N GLN A 204 -1.57 -62.86 -0.19
CA GLN A 204 -0.64 -62.24 -1.14
C GLN A 204 -1.34 -61.16 -1.97
N LYS A 205 -2.48 -61.48 -2.59
CA LYS A 205 -3.25 -60.51 -3.39
C LYS A 205 -3.66 -59.29 -2.55
N LEU A 206 -4.12 -59.50 -1.32
CA LEU A 206 -4.50 -58.41 -0.43
C LEU A 206 -3.31 -57.53 -0.04
N VAL A 207 -2.13 -58.12 0.21
CA VAL A 207 -0.91 -57.35 0.50
C VAL A 207 -0.46 -56.53 -0.72
N ASP A 208 -0.54 -57.10 -1.93
CA ASP A 208 -0.21 -56.39 -3.17
C ASP A 208 -1.18 -55.22 -3.43
N ASP A 209 -2.48 -55.45 -3.23
CA ASP A 209 -3.52 -54.41 -3.34
C ASP A 209 -3.32 -53.29 -2.29
N LEU A 210 -2.99 -53.65 -1.03
CA LEU A 210 -2.71 -52.69 0.04
C LEU A 210 -1.45 -51.85 -0.25
N ASN A 211 -0.36 -52.48 -0.70
CA ASN A 211 0.86 -51.77 -1.08
C ASN A 211 0.62 -50.82 -2.26
N HIS A 212 -0.11 -51.25 -3.29
CA HIS A 212 -0.44 -50.42 -4.45
C HIS A 212 -1.34 -49.23 -4.06
N HIS A 213 -2.37 -49.46 -3.26
CA HIS A 213 -3.29 -48.41 -2.83
C HIS A 213 -2.61 -47.38 -1.92
N TYR A 214 -1.75 -47.83 -1.00
CA TYR A 214 -0.98 -46.95 -0.14
C TYR A 214 0.00 -46.09 -0.96
N ALA A 215 0.71 -46.67 -1.93
CA ALA A 215 1.59 -45.91 -2.82
C ALA A 215 0.82 -44.81 -3.57
N TYR A 216 -0.33 -45.15 -4.15
CA TYR A 216 -1.18 -44.17 -4.84
C TYR A 216 -1.67 -43.04 -3.93
N ILE A 217 -2.14 -43.35 -2.72
CA ILE A 217 -2.59 -42.34 -1.74
C ILE A 217 -1.41 -41.47 -1.29
N SER A 218 -0.26 -42.08 -0.97
CA SER A 218 0.94 -41.38 -0.55
C SER A 218 1.41 -40.39 -1.63
N ASP A 219 1.43 -40.80 -2.90
CA ASP A 219 1.79 -39.92 -4.02
C ASP A 219 0.80 -38.77 -4.18
N LYS A 220 -0.51 -39.02 -3.99
CA LYS A 220 -1.53 -37.96 -4.03
C LYS A 220 -1.38 -36.97 -2.88
N ILE A 221 -1.12 -37.45 -1.67
CA ILE A 221 -0.87 -36.59 -0.50
C ILE A 221 0.43 -35.80 -0.69
N ALA A 222 1.48 -36.44 -1.20
CA ALA A 222 2.75 -35.76 -1.51
C ALA A 222 2.56 -34.68 -2.58
N ALA A 223 1.81 -34.97 -3.65
CA ALA A 223 1.48 -34.00 -4.69
C ALA A 223 0.63 -32.84 -4.14
N GLN A 224 -0.34 -33.11 -3.25
CA GLN A 224 -1.11 -32.06 -2.56
C GLN A 224 -0.24 -31.21 -1.65
N LYS A 225 0.66 -31.82 -0.86
CA LYS A 225 1.60 -31.12 0.01
C LYS A 225 2.57 -30.27 -0.81
N ALA A 226 3.10 -30.78 -1.92
CA ALA A 226 3.95 -30.04 -2.83
C ALA A 226 3.19 -28.84 -3.46
N ALA A 227 1.98 -29.07 -3.96
CA ALA A 227 1.13 -28.00 -4.52
C ALA A 227 0.72 -26.96 -3.47
N HIS A 228 0.56 -27.36 -2.19
CA HIS A 228 0.32 -26.44 -1.08
C HIS A 228 1.58 -25.64 -0.76
N LEU A 229 2.75 -26.27 -0.72
CA LEU A 229 4.03 -25.61 -0.44
C LEU A 229 4.38 -24.57 -1.51
N ASP A 230 4.12 -24.87 -2.78
CA ASP A 230 4.29 -23.92 -3.90
C ASP A 230 3.32 -22.73 -3.81
N ASN A 231 2.19 -22.89 -3.13
CA ASN A 231 1.19 -21.85 -2.89
C ASN A 231 1.37 -21.10 -1.56
N LEU A 232 2.38 -21.44 -0.75
CA LEU A 232 2.60 -20.68 0.48
C LEU A 232 3.02 -19.24 0.13
N PRO A 233 2.37 -18.23 0.74
CA PRO A 233 2.74 -16.85 0.49
C PRO A 233 4.19 -16.65 0.93
N ASN A 234 4.95 -16.05 0.03
CA ASN A 234 6.33 -15.66 0.26
C ASN A 234 6.41 -14.66 1.45
N SER A 235 7.53 -14.60 2.19
CA SER A 235 7.73 -13.68 3.33
C SER A 235 7.36 -12.22 3.03
N TYR A 236 7.61 -11.75 1.80
CA TYR A 236 7.16 -10.43 1.37
C TYR A 236 5.63 -10.30 1.28
N GLU A 237 4.96 -11.32 0.75
CA GLU A 237 3.50 -11.36 0.58
C GLU A 237 2.79 -11.52 1.93
N GLN A 238 3.34 -12.35 2.84
CA GLN A 238 2.87 -12.45 4.23
C GLN A 238 2.85 -11.08 4.92
N ARG A 239 3.92 -10.29 4.81
CA ARG A 239 3.97 -8.93 5.38
C ARG A 239 2.95 -7.96 4.76
N LEU A 240 2.59 -8.15 3.49
CA LEU A 240 1.52 -7.38 2.87
C LEU A 240 0.17 -7.79 3.44
N GLU A 241 -0.06 -9.09 3.63
CA GLU A 241 -1.28 -9.64 4.23
C GLU A 241 -1.47 -9.15 5.67
N GLU A 242 -0.46 -9.31 6.53
CA GLU A 242 -0.50 -8.79 7.91
C GLU A 242 -0.80 -7.29 7.97
N LYS A 243 -0.28 -6.53 7.01
CA LYS A 243 -0.55 -5.10 6.90
C LYS A 243 -2.00 -4.83 6.51
N ARG A 244 -2.56 -5.64 5.61
CA ARG A 244 -3.98 -5.59 5.22
C ARG A 244 -4.86 -5.94 6.41
N ASP A 245 -4.63 -7.07 7.07
CA ASP A 245 -5.38 -7.54 8.24
C ASP A 245 -5.41 -6.50 9.36
N ARG A 246 -4.27 -5.87 9.64
CA ARG A 246 -4.18 -4.80 10.63
C ARG A 246 -5.00 -3.58 10.25
N LEU A 247 -5.05 -3.22 8.96
CA LEU A 247 -5.85 -2.10 8.48
C LEU A 247 -7.35 -2.44 8.54
N GLU A 248 -7.73 -3.64 8.13
CA GLU A 248 -9.09 -4.14 8.20
C GLU A 248 -9.60 -4.23 9.63
N SER A 249 -8.78 -4.74 10.55
CA SER A 249 -9.08 -4.76 11.99
C SER A 249 -9.34 -3.34 12.53
N ARG A 250 -8.59 -2.33 12.07
CA ARG A 250 -8.79 -0.92 12.43
C ARG A 250 -10.07 -0.35 11.80
N ALA A 251 -10.41 -0.76 10.58
CA ALA A 251 -11.65 -0.40 9.93
C ALA A 251 -12.84 -0.98 10.70
N LEU A 252 -12.84 -2.28 10.99
CA LEU A 252 -13.87 -2.99 11.77
C LEU A 252 -14.08 -2.33 13.14
N LYS A 253 -12.98 -2.03 13.87
CA LYS A 253 -13.06 -1.31 15.14
C LYS A 253 -13.72 0.06 14.98
N SER A 254 -13.39 0.80 13.93
CA SER A 254 -13.96 2.12 13.67
C SER A 254 -15.45 2.03 13.29
N ARG A 255 -15.86 1.03 12.50
CA ARG A 255 -17.27 0.76 12.17
C ARG A 255 -18.08 0.40 13.41
N ARG A 256 -17.55 -0.47 14.28
CA ARG A 256 -18.20 -0.83 15.55
C ARG A 256 -18.46 0.41 16.40
N LEU A 257 -17.43 1.24 16.61
CA LEU A 257 -17.56 2.48 17.37
C LEU A 257 -18.52 3.49 16.71
N SER A 258 -18.56 3.55 15.38
CA SER A 258 -19.52 4.36 14.63
C SER A 258 -20.96 3.92 14.92
N ASN A 259 -21.24 2.62 14.83
CA ASN A 259 -22.56 2.06 15.09
C ASN A 259 -22.98 2.30 16.56
N GLU A 260 -22.07 2.11 17.51
CA GLU A 260 -22.33 2.42 18.92
C GLU A 260 -22.66 3.90 19.14
N ALA A 261 -21.95 4.83 18.50
CA ALA A 261 -22.23 6.26 18.57
C ALA A 261 -23.58 6.62 17.94
N TYR A 262 -23.94 5.97 16.83
CA TYR A 262 -25.24 6.11 16.18
C TYR A 262 -26.38 5.60 17.07
N GLU A 263 -26.25 4.41 17.65
CA GLU A 263 -27.23 3.86 18.60
C GLU A 263 -27.37 4.72 19.86
N GLN A 264 -26.28 5.32 20.35
CA GLN A 264 -26.32 6.29 21.45
C GLN A 264 -27.08 7.57 21.05
N SER A 265 -26.85 8.10 19.84
CA SER A 265 -27.59 9.25 19.30
C SER A 265 -29.09 8.94 19.24
N HIS A 266 -29.45 7.75 18.75
CA HIS A 266 -30.84 7.31 18.66
C HIS A 266 -31.51 7.19 20.04
N ARG A 267 -30.86 6.51 21.00
CA ARG A 267 -31.36 6.35 22.38
C ARG A 267 -31.61 7.68 23.10
N LEU A 268 -30.80 8.70 22.84
CA LEU A 268 -30.98 10.03 23.44
C LEU A 268 -32.27 10.73 22.97
N THR A 269 -32.74 10.40 21.77
CA THR A 269 -33.94 10.99 21.15
C THR A 269 -35.16 10.08 21.17
N GLU A 270 -35.02 8.81 21.57
CA GLU A 270 -36.09 7.80 21.57
C GLU A 270 -37.33 8.25 22.38
N MET A 271 -37.12 8.99 23.46
CA MET A 271 -38.19 9.49 24.34
C MET A 271 -38.78 10.83 23.88
N ILE A 272 -38.34 11.37 22.74
CA ILE A 272 -38.87 12.59 22.13
C ILE A 272 -39.72 12.16 20.92
N PRO A 273 -41.06 12.22 21.01
CA PRO A 273 -41.93 11.95 19.88
C PRO A 273 -41.56 12.81 18.66
N PHE A 274 -41.54 12.18 17.48
CA PHE A 274 -41.25 12.87 16.24
C PHE A 274 -42.21 14.05 16.02
N GLY A 275 -41.67 15.22 15.68
CA GLY A 275 -42.45 16.43 15.40
C GLY A 275 -42.87 17.23 16.64
N GLN A 276 -42.51 16.82 17.86
CA GLN A 276 -42.78 17.61 19.06
C GLN A 276 -41.99 18.93 19.02
N PRO A 277 -42.64 20.11 19.10
CA PRO A 277 -41.94 21.40 19.16
C PRO A 277 -41.26 21.59 20.53
N ILE A 278 -40.16 22.34 20.55
CA ILE A 278 -39.52 22.75 21.81
C ILE A 278 -40.45 23.72 22.55
N LEU A 279 -40.94 23.31 23.71
CA LEU A 279 -41.80 24.15 24.56
C LEU A 279 -40.98 25.23 25.27
N VAL A 280 -40.86 26.41 24.66
CA VAL A 280 -40.10 27.55 25.21
C VAL A 280 -40.75 28.06 26.50
N GLY A 281 -39.97 28.23 27.57
CA GLY A 281 -40.42 28.67 28.89
C GLY A 281 -40.96 27.56 29.79
N HIS A 282 -41.06 26.32 29.31
CA HIS A 282 -41.52 25.17 30.10
C HIS A 282 -40.35 24.49 30.85
N HIS A 283 -40.61 23.87 31.99
CA HIS A 283 -39.56 23.23 32.82
C HIS A 283 -38.77 22.12 32.09
N SER A 284 -39.35 21.53 31.03
CA SER A 284 -38.70 20.50 30.20
C SER A 284 -37.80 21.05 29.08
N GLU A 285 -37.86 22.36 28.78
CA GLU A 285 -37.14 23.00 27.67
C GLU A 285 -35.63 22.70 27.70
N ARG A 286 -35.01 22.89 28.87
CA ARG A 286 -33.58 22.67 29.07
C ARG A 286 -33.16 21.23 28.79
N ARG A 287 -33.96 20.26 29.26
CA ARG A 287 -33.69 18.83 29.04
C ARG A 287 -33.84 18.47 27.56
N HIS A 288 -34.85 19.01 26.89
CA HIS A 288 -35.11 18.78 25.48
C HIS A 288 -33.96 19.31 24.60
N ARG A 289 -33.52 20.56 24.81
CA ARG A 289 -32.37 21.12 24.08
C ARG A 289 -31.10 20.30 24.31
N ALA A 290 -30.79 19.99 25.57
CA ALA A 290 -29.60 19.21 25.90
C ALA A 290 -29.61 17.80 25.29
N ALA A 291 -30.78 17.15 25.17
CA ALA A 291 -30.90 15.85 24.53
C ALA A 291 -30.62 15.93 23.01
N LEU A 292 -31.18 16.94 22.34
CA LEU A 292 -30.92 17.19 20.91
C LEU A 292 -29.45 17.53 20.66
N ASP A 293 -28.85 18.40 21.46
CA ASP A 293 -27.44 18.79 21.31
C ASP A 293 -26.51 17.57 21.50
N LYS A 294 -26.76 16.73 22.51
CA LYS A 294 -26.00 15.50 22.72
C LYS A 294 -26.19 14.51 21.57
N SER A 295 -27.42 14.35 21.08
CA SER A 295 -27.70 13.47 19.95
C SER A 295 -27.00 13.95 18.67
N TRP A 296 -27.04 15.25 18.38
CA TRP A 296 -26.33 15.87 17.26
C TRP A 296 -24.83 15.63 17.33
N ASN A 297 -24.22 15.84 18.50
CA ASN A 297 -22.79 15.59 18.69
C ASN A 297 -22.43 14.11 18.54
N LYS A 298 -23.28 13.20 19.02
CA LYS A 298 -23.09 11.75 18.87
C LYS A 298 -23.24 11.29 17.41
N MET A 299 -24.17 11.89 16.67
CA MET A 299 -24.29 11.67 15.23
C MET A 299 -23.08 12.22 14.47
N GLY A 300 -22.57 13.40 14.83
CA GLY A 300 -21.32 13.91 14.28
C GLY A 300 -20.14 12.96 14.55
N GLN A 301 -20.07 12.39 15.76
CA GLN A 301 -19.07 11.39 16.12
C GLN A 301 -19.19 10.10 15.29
N SER A 302 -20.41 9.60 15.05
CA SER A 302 -20.61 8.39 14.24
C SER A 302 -20.17 8.62 12.79
N VAL A 303 -20.54 9.74 12.18
CA VAL A 303 -20.12 10.10 10.82
C VAL A 303 -18.59 10.16 10.71
N ALA A 304 -17.91 10.85 11.63
CA ALA A 304 -16.44 10.94 11.62
C ALA A 304 -15.76 9.56 11.77
N LEU A 305 -16.34 8.65 12.58
CA LEU A 305 -15.84 7.29 12.74
C LEU A 305 -16.10 6.42 11.50
N SER A 306 -17.23 6.63 10.82
CA SER A 306 -17.54 5.98 9.54
C SER A 306 -16.54 6.40 8.46
N GLU A 307 -16.28 7.69 8.30
CA GLU A 307 -15.26 8.20 7.37
C GLU A 307 -13.87 7.63 7.68
N LYS A 308 -13.54 7.48 8.97
CA LYS A 308 -12.29 6.85 9.43
C LYS A 308 -12.24 5.36 9.06
N ALA A 309 -13.35 4.64 9.12
CA ALA A 309 -13.42 3.26 8.66
C ALA A 309 -13.16 3.17 7.16
N GLU A 310 -13.86 3.97 6.36
CA GLU A 310 -13.67 4.02 4.89
C GLU A 310 -12.24 4.42 4.49
N TYR A 311 -11.59 5.29 5.27
CA TYR A 311 -10.18 5.61 5.09
C TYR A 311 -9.29 4.37 5.25
N TYR A 312 -9.51 3.56 6.30
CA TYR A 312 -8.74 2.34 6.49
C TYR A 312 -9.06 1.28 5.43
N ASP A 313 -10.31 1.16 5.00
CA ASP A 313 -10.72 0.25 3.92
C ASP A 313 -10.03 0.58 2.60
N ARG A 314 -10.06 1.86 2.20
CA ARG A 314 -9.34 2.31 1.00
C ARG A 314 -7.84 2.02 1.10
N ARG A 315 -7.27 2.17 2.30
CA ARG A 315 -5.85 1.85 2.53
C ARG A 315 -5.56 0.36 2.47
N ALA A 316 -6.43 -0.49 3.02
CA ALA A 316 -6.33 -1.94 2.95
C ALA A 316 -6.41 -2.42 1.50
N ALA A 317 -7.39 -1.94 0.74
CA ALA A 317 -7.56 -2.23 -0.68
C ALA A 317 -6.36 -1.77 -1.54
N ALA A 318 -5.67 -0.71 -1.12
CA ALA A 318 -4.46 -0.24 -1.79
C ALA A 318 -3.18 -1.02 -1.41
N VAL A 319 -3.20 -1.89 -0.39
CA VAL A 319 -2.03 -2.71 -0.04
C VAL A 319 -1.80 -3.75 -1.15
N GLY A 320 -0.61 -3.71 -1.75
CA GLY A 320 -0.22 -4.62 -2.84
C GLY A 320 -0.56 -4.11 -4.24
N SER A 321 -1.32 -3.02 -4.39
CA SER A 321 -1.60 -2.41 -5.71
C SER A 321 -0.43 -1.58 -6.27
N ALA A 322 0.61 -1.37 -5.47
CA ALA A 322 1.84 -0.73 -5.91
C ALA A 322 2.55 -1.58 -6.98
N GLY A 323 3.46 -0.96 -7.73
CA GLY A 323 4.29 -1.71 -8.69
C GLY A 323 5.13 -2.79 -8.00
N ILE A 324 5.64 -3.74 -8.79
CA ILE A 324 6.52 -4.83 -8.33
C ILE A 324 7.61 -4.23 -7.43
N SER A 325 7.68 -4.67 -6.18
CA SER A 325 8.71 -4.23 -5.23
C SER A 325 10.02 -4.96 -5.51
N SER A 326 11.17 -4.40 -5.14
CA SER A 326 12.43 -5.16 -5.15
C SER A 326 12.64 -5.98 -3.89
N ASP A 327 11.80 -5.78 -2.86
CA ASP A 327 11.86 -6.56 -1.61
C ASP A 327 11.10 -7.89 -1.73
N ASP A 328 10.49 -8.15 -2.90
CA ASP A 328 9.86 -9.41 -3.24
C ASP A 328 10.93 -10.34 -3.86
N PRO A 329 11.21 -11.53 -3.30
CA PRO A 329 12.18 -12.44 -3.91
C PRO A 329 11.74 -12.99 -5.28
N SER A 330 10.45 -12.92 -5.63
CA SER A 330 9.98 -13.21 -6.99
C SER A 330 10.01 -11.98 -7.94
N ALA A 331 10.57 -10.84 -7.50
CA ALA A 331 10.55 -9.58 -8.27
C ALA A 331 11.18 -9.70 -9.67
N ILE A 332 12.25 -10.48 -9.81
CA ILE A 332 12.94 -10.67 -11.11
C ILE A 332 12.01 -11.39 -12.08
N GLU A 333 11.40 -12.50 -11.66
CA GLU A 333 10.47 -13.29 -12.46
C GLU A 333 9.25 -12.45 -12.85
N LYS A 334 8.62 -11.76 -11.90
CA LYS A 334 7.50 -10.84 -12.15
C LYS A 334 7.88 -9.72 -13.13
N LEU A 335 9.13 -9.23 -13.10
CA LEU A 335 9.61 -8.21 -14.05
C LEU A 335 9.91 -8.78 -15.43
N GLU A 336 10.41 -10.01 -15.53
CA GLU A 336 10.61 -10.72 -16.80
C GLU A 336 9.29 -10.99 -17.51
N GLU A 337 8.29 -11.48 -16.77
CA GLU A 337 6.94 -11.68 -17.31
C GLU A 337 6.33 -10.35 -17.79
N LYS A 338 6.47 -9.30 -16.98
CA LYS A 338 6.02 -7.95 -17.36
C LYS A 338 6.74 -7.45 -18.61
N LEU A 339 8.05 -7.68 -18.73
CA LEU A 339 8.83 -7.31 -19.89
C LEU A 339 8.37 -8.06 -21.14
N ALA A 340 8.11 -9.37 -21.03
CA ALA A 340 7.60 -10.19 -22.12
C ALA A 340 6.23 -9.68 -22.60
N LYS A 341 5.31 -9.39 -21.67
CA LYS A 341 4.00 -8.77 -21.97
C LYS A 341 4.15 -7.43 -22.69
N GLN A 342 5.04 -6.56 -22.21
CA GLN A 342 5.32 -5.26 -22.84
C GLN A 342 5.89 -5.41 -24.25
N LYS A 343 6.85 -6.32 -24.47
CA LYS A 343 7.44 -6.59 -25.79
C LYS A 343 6.40 -7.15 -26.76
N LYS A 344 5.58 -8.10 -26.33
CA LYS A 344 4.48 -8.66 -27.14
C LYS A 344 3.48 -7.59 -27.56
N ALA A 345 3.03 -6.75 -26.61
CA ALA A 345 2.11 -5.66 -26.91
C ALA A 345 2.73 -4.66 -27.91
N HIS A 346 4.02 -4.33 -27.73
CA HIS A 346 4.74 -3.43 -28.65
C HIS A 346 4.84 -4.01 -30.07
N SER A 347 5.19 -5.29 -30.21
CA SER A 347 5.25 -5.95 -31.52
C SER A 347 3.87 -6.03 -32.18
N GLN A 348 2.80 -6.30 -31.41
CA GLN A 348 1.42 -6.29 -31.90
C GLN A 348 1.02 -4.90 -32.43
N MET A 349 1.37 -3.83 -31.72
CA MET A 349 1.10 -2.46 -32.19
C MET A 349 1.81 -2.14 -33.50
N ILE A 350 3.07 -2.54 -33.65
CA ILE A 350 3.83 -2.36 -34.90
C ILE A 350 3.19 -3.14 -36.05
N ALA A 351 2.86 -4.42 -35.81
CA ALA A 351 2.22 -5.28 -36.80
C ALA A 351 0.85 -4.73 -37.21
N ALA A 352 0.04 -4.25 -36.26
CA ALA A 352 -1.24 -3.63 -36.54
C ALA A 352 -1.10 -2.39 -37.43
N ASN A 353 -0.15 -1.49 -37.13
CA ASN A 353 0.11 -0.33 -37.97
C ASN A 353 0.55 -0.71 -39.38
N LYS A 354 1.29 -1.81 -39.54
CA LYS A 354 1.66 -2.34 -40.86
C LYS A 354 0.43 -2.80 -41.65
N VAL A 355 -0.50 -3.50 -41.01
CA VAL A 355 -1.78 -3.93 -41.60
C VAL A 355 -2.66 -2.73 -41.94
N ILE A 356 -2.82 -1.78 -41.02
CA ILE A 356 -3.70 -0.61 -41.21
C ILE A 356 -3.22 0.26 -42.39
N ARG A 357 -1.91 0.40 -42.55
CA ARG A 357 -1.29 1.16 -43.66
C ARG A 357 -1.27 0.40 -44.98
N SER A 358 -1.65 -0.88 -45.02
CA SER A 358 -1.73 -1.63 -46.27
C SER A 358 -2.91 -1.14 -47.12
N LYS A 359 -2.84 -1.42 -48.43
CA LYS A 359 -3.91 -1.13 -49.39
C LYS A 359 -5.03 -2.19 -49.41
N SER A 360 -5.07 -3.08 -48.41
CA SER A 360 -6.10 -4.12 -48.29
C SER A 360 -7.47 -3.51 -47.98
N ASP A 361 -8.52 -4.25 -48.30
CA ASP A 361 -9.90 -3.97 -47.89
C ASP A 361 -10.06 -4.07 -46.37
N ASP A 362 -11.10 -3.41 -45.85
CA ASP A 362 -11.33 -3.32 -44.41
C ASP A 362 -11.61 -4.68 -43.79
N GLU A 363 -12.33 -5.59 -44.46
CA GLU A 363 -12.58 -6.94 -43.96
C GLU A 363 -11.29 -7.76 -43.83
N SER A 364 -10.42 -7.73 -44.84
CA SER A 364 -9.09 -8.36 -44.76
C SER A 364 -8.23 -7.76 -43.65
N LYS A 365 -8.31 -6.45 -43.40
CA LYS A 365 -7.60 -5.79 -42.29
C LYS A 365 -8.14 -6.27 -40.94
N ARG A 366 -9.46 -6.41 -40.80
CA ARG A 366 -10.09 -6.91 -39.57
C ARG A 366 -9.64 -8.34 -39.27
N LEU A 367 -9.64 -9.22 -40.27
CA LEU A 367 -9.17 -10.59 -40.11
C LEU A 367 -7.69 -10.64 -39.69
N SER A 368 -6.83 -9.88 -40.37
CA SER A 368 -5.40 -9.82 -40.04
C SER A 368 -5.14 -9.27 -38.63
N LEU A 369 -5.91 -8.26 -38.19
CA LEU A 369 -5.79 -7.71 -36.83
C LEU A 369 -6.30 -8.69 -35.76
N PHE A 370 -7.35 -9.45 -36.08
CA PHE A 370 -7.84 -10.52 -35.22
C PHE A 370 -6.79 -11.62 -35.05
N GLU A 371 -6.14 -12.05 -36.14
CA GLU A 371 -5.03 -13.03 -36.10
C GLU A 371 -3.83 -12.54 -35.27
N ILE A 372 -3.53 -11.24 -35.29
CA ILE A 372 -2.49 -10.63 -34.43
C ILE A 372 -2.88 -10.68 -32.94
N GLY A 373 -4.16 -10.91 -32.63
CA GLY A 373 -4.69 -11.10 -31.28
C GLY A 373 -5.39 -9.86 -30.69
N PHE A 374 -5.92 -8.97 -31.53
CA PHE A 374 -6.75 -7.86 -31.07
C PHE A 374 -8.22 -8.28 -30.90
N SER A 375 -8.88 -7.74 -29.87
CA SER A 375 -10.33 -7.91 -29.69
C SER A 375 -11.11 -7.10 -30.73
N GLU A 376 -12.34 -7.53 -31.05
CA GLU A 376 -13.21 -6.83 -32.01
C GLU A 376 -13.40 -5.35 -31.66
N ALA A 377 -13.57 -5.04 -30.38
CA ALA A 377 -13.66 -3.66 -29.89
C ALA A 377 -12.39 -2.85 -30.19
N SER A 378 -11.21 -3.44 -29.99
CA SER A 378 -9.93 -2.80 -30.28
C SER A 378 -9.70 -2.63 -31.79
N ILE A 379 -10.15 -3.58 -32.61
CA ILE A 379 -10.08 -3.51 -34.08
C ILE A 379 -10.94 -2.34 -34.57
N ASN A 380 -12.19 -2.28 -34.10
CA ASN A 380 -13.13 -1.21 -34.44
C ASN A 380 -12.58 0.18 -34.08
N ALA A 381 -11.92 0.30 -32.92
CA ALA A 381 -11.29 1.54 -32.49
C ALA A 381 -10.07 1.89 -33.35
N SER A 382 -9.24 0.90 -33.72
CA SER A 382 -8.00 1.14 -34.45
C SER A 382 -8.22 1.54 -35.92
N LEU A 383 -9.32 1.11 -36.54
CA LEU A 383 -9.67 1.47 -37.92
C LEU A 383 -10.34 2.84 -38.05
N LYS A 384 -10.83 3.40 -36.94
CA LYS A 384 -11.39 4.75 -36.91
C LYS A 384 -10.28 5.76 -36.62
N PRO A 385 -10.33 6.96 -37.22
CA PRO A 385 -9.42 8.03 -36.85
C PRO A 385 -9.65 8.44 -35.39
N ASP A 386 -8.56 8.74 -34.68
CA ASP A 386 -8.62 9.37 -33.37
C ASP A 386 -9.07 10.84 -33.47
N CYS A 387 -9.15 11.55 -32.34
CA CYS A 387 -9.52 12.97 -32.30
C CYS A 387 -8.58 13.89 -33.10
N MET A 388 -7.40 13.40 -33.47
CA MET A 388 -6.39 14.10 -34.27
C MET A 388 -6.31 13.58 -35.71
N GLY A 389 -7.22 12.67 -36.12
CA GLY A 389 -7.26 12.10 -37.46
C GLY A 389 -6.30 10.93 -37.69
N VAL A 390 -5.61 10.44 -36.67
CA VAL A 390 -4.65 9.33 -36.79
C VAL A 390 -5.39 8.01 -36.77
N ILE A 391 -5.17 7.18 -37.80
CA ILE A 391 -5.72 5.82 -37.87
C ILE A 391 -4.67 4.83 -37.37
N GLY A 392 -5.08 3.93 -36.47
CA GLY A 392 -4.21 2.96 -35.79
C GLY A 392 -3.47 3.54 -34.59
N PHE A 393 -2.31 2.95 -34.27
CA PHE A 393 -1.52 3.38 -33.13
C PHE A 393 -0.64 4.59 -33.48
N ALA A 394 -0.82 5.68 -32.75
CA ALA A 394 -0.06 6.91 -32.96
C ALA A 394 1.43 6.75 -32.61
N SER A 395 2.29 7.60 -33.20
CA SER A 395 3.75 7.54 -33.00
C SER A 395 4.17 7.69 -31.53
N TYR A 396 3.52 8.60 -30.79
CA TYR A 396 3.80 8.80 -29.37
C TYR A 396 3.47 7.56 -28.53
N GLN A 397 2.47 6.76 -28.91
CA GLN A 397 2.12 5.52 -28.20
C GLN A 397 3.23 4.48 -28.36
N LEU A 398 3.81 4.35 -29.55
CA LEU A 398 4.94 3.47 -29.83
C LEU A 398 6.20 3.93 -29.07
N THR A 399 6.50 5.23 -29.08
CA THR A 399 7.63 5.80 -28.33
C THR A 399 7.49 5.55 -26.83
N ASN A 400 6.31 5.81 -26.26
CA ASN A 400 6.02 5.57 -24.85
C ASN A 400 6.13 4.09 -24.49
N SER A 401 5.65 3.19 -25.36
CA SER A 401 5.77 1.74 -25.18
C SER A 401 7.23 1.30 -25.15
N ASN A 402 8.05 1.80 -26.08
CA ASN A 402 9.49 1.52 -26.10
C ASN A 402 10.23 2.06 -24.87
N GLN A 403 9.89 3.26 -24.40
CA GLN A 403 10.48 3.82 -23.18
C GLN A 403 10.14 2.97 -21.95
N ARG A 404 8.91 2.47 -21.85
CA ARG A 404 8.49 1.55 -20.78
C ARG A 404 9.28 0.24 -20.82
N ILE A 405 9.47 -0.34 -22.00
CA ILE A 405 10.30 -1.55 -22.19
C ILE A 405 11.73 -1.29 -21.66
N LYS A 406 12.38 -0.23 -22.14
CA LYS A 406 13.76 0.13 -21.73
C LYS A 406 13.87 0.37 -20.23
N ALA A 407 12.88 1.02 -19.63
CA ALA A 407 12.85 1.25 -18.18
C ALA A 407 12.74 -0.06 -17.40
N THR A 408 11.90 -1.01 -17.84
CA THR A 408 11.79 -2.34 -17.23
C THR A 408 13.09 -3.14 -17.39
N GLU A 409 13.70 -3.12 -18.58
CA GLU A 409 14.99 -3.81 -18.83
C GLU A 409 16.11 -3.26 -17.95
N LYS A 410 16.22 -1.93 -17.85
CA LYS A 410 17.21 -1.28 -16.98
C LYS A 410 17.03 -1.75 -15.54
N ARG A 411 15.80 -1.72 -15.03
CA ARG A 411 15.46 -2.15 -13.68
C ARG A 411 15.77 -3.63 -13.44
N LEU A 412 15.44 -4.50 -14.41
CA LEU A 412 15.75 -5.93 -14.34
C LEU A 412 17.26 -6.17 -14.24
N ASN A 413 18.04 -5.48 -15.07
CA ASN A 413 19.50 -5.58 -15.06
C ASN A 413 20.11 -5.08 -13.75
N GLU A 414 19.58 -4.00 -13.16
CA GLU A 414 20.00 -3.52 -11.85
C GLU A 414 19.78 -4.57 -10.75
N LEU A 415 18.61 -5.22 -10.72
CA LEU A 415 18.31 -6.27 -9.72
C LEU A 415 19.15 -7.53 -9.94
N LYS A 416 19.34 -7.97 -11.20
CA LYS A 416 20.21 -9.10 -11.52
C LYS A 416 21.65 -8.85 -11.07
N LYS A 417 22.19 -7.65 -11.35
CA LYS A 417 23.52 -7.25 -10.88
C LYS A 417 23.65 -7.34 -9.36
N VAL A 418 22.66 -6.84 -8.61
CA VAL A 418 22.68 -6.91 -7.15
C VAL A 418 22.70 -8.35 -6.64
N ARG A 419 21.90 -9.24 -7.23
CA ARG A 419 21.87 -10.67 -6.85
C ARG A 419 23.14 -11.43 -7.19
N THR A 420 23.83 -11.06 -8.26
CA THR A 420 25.09 -11.72 -8.65
C THR A 420 26.28 -11.30 -7.82
N ILE A 421 26.18 -10.19 -7.07
CA ILE A 421 27.28 -9.74 -6.22
C ILE A 421 27.31 -10.64 -5.00
N ASP A 422 28.38 -11.43 -4.90
CA ASP A 422 28.70 -12.19 -3.70
C ASP A 422 29.13 -11.21 -2.60
N VAL A 423 28.36 -11.16 -1.52
CA VAL A 423 28.66 -10.39 -0.32
C VAL A 423 28.67 -11.35 0.87
N PRO A 424 29.63 -11.22 1.80
CA PRO A 424 29.62 -12.04 3.01
C PRO A 424 28.35 -11.81 3.82
N ASP A 425 27.73 -12.87 4.33
CA ASP A 425 26.48 -12.79 5.11
C ASP A 425 26.64 -11.88 6.35
N MET A 426 27.78 -11.99 7.02
CA MET A 426 28.11 -11.19 8.20
C MET A 426 29.61 -10.86 8.25
N GLN A 427 29.91 -9.63 8.67
CA GLN A 427 31.26 -9.16 8.93
C GLN A 427 31.29 -8.49 10.30
N GLU A 428 32.16 -8.99 11.16
CA GLU A 428 32.38 -8.44 12.49
C GLU A 428 33.59 -7.52 12.48
N PHE A 429 33.46 -6.37 13.14
CA PHE A 429 34.49 -5.38 13.33
C PHE A 429 34.55 -4.96 14.79
N ASN A 430 35.59 -4.20 15.15
CA ASN A 430 35.73 -3.71 16.52
C ASN A 430 34.59 -2.73 16.86
N GLY A 431 33.65 -3.14 17.72
CA GLY A 431 32.54 -2.33 18.21
C GLY A 431 31.27 -2.32 17.34
N PHE A 432 31.28 -3.01 16.18
CA PHE A 432 30.10 -3.12 15.32
C PHE A 432 30.14 -4.34 14.38
N ALA A 433 28.96 -4.81 13.99
CA ALA A 433 28.77 -5.88 13.02
C ALA A 433 27.92 -5.40 11.83
N VAL A 434 28.27 -5.86 10.64
CA VAL A 434 27.54 -5.60 9.39
C VAL A 434 26.95 -6.91 8.88
N THR A 435 25.64 -6.95 8.69
CA THR A 435 24.92 -8.11 8.16
C THR A 435 24.26 -7.72 6.83
N TYR A 436 24.47 -8.56 5.81
CA TYR A 436 23.84 -8.41 4.50
C TYR A 436 22.69 -9.40 4.37
N ASP A 437 21.50 -8.96 4.76
CA ASP A 437 20.29 -9.78 4.68
C ASP A 437 19.70 -9.68 3.26
N MET A 438 20.00 -10.69 2.44
CA MET A 438 19.53 -10.78 1.06
C MET A 438 18.03 -11.14 0.97
N ASP A 439 17.49 -11.81 1.98
CA ASP A 439 16.09 -12.22 2.05
C ASP A 439 15.18 -11.00 2.35
N GLU A 440 15.58 -10.15 3.29
CA GLU A 440 14.91 -8.87 3.55
C GLU A 440 15.34 -7.75 2.61
N ASN A 441 16.39 -7.97 1.80
CA ASN A 441 17.00 -6.98 0.92
C ASN A 441 17.48 -5.73 1.72
N ARG A 442 18.18 -5.96 2.84
CA ARG A 442 18.66 -4.93 3.79
C ARG A 442 20.12 -5.14 4.20
N ILE A 443 20.84 -4.03 4.31
CA ILE A 443 22.13 -3.95 5.02
C ILE A 443 21.82 -3.48 6.43
N LEU A 444 22.24 -4.28 7.42
CA LEU A 444 22.09 -3.97 8.83
C LEU A 444 23.47 -3.69 9.43
N ILE A 445 23.58 -2.63 10.20
CA ILE A 445 24.78 -2.32 10.98
C ILE A 445 24.35 -2.22 12.44
N LYS A 446 24.85 -3.14 13.27
CA LYS A 446 24.59 -3.20 14.69
C LYS A 446 25.84 -2.78 15.45
N PHE A 447 25.69 -1.87 16.41
CA PHE A 447 26.77 -1.47 17.30
C PHE A 447 26.62 -2.18 18.64
N ASP A 448 27.73 -2.51 19.28
CA ASP A 448 27.72 -3.18 20.60
C ASP A 448 27.24 -2.24 21.70
N ALA A 449 27.59 -0.96 21.59
CA ALA A 449 27.17 0.11 22.48
C ALA A 449 26.44 1.22 21.70
N LYS A 450 25.77 2.11 22.44
CA LYS A 450 25.08 3.27 21.83
C LYS A 450 26.10 4.14 21.09
N PRO A 451 25.97 4.32 19.76
CA PRO A 451 26.93 5.10 18.99
C PRO A 451 26.91 6.58 19.37
N SER A 452 28.06 7.25 19.24
CA SER A 452 28.19 8.69 19.49
C SER A 452 27.32 9.51 18.52
N ALA A 453 27.08 10.78 18.86
CA ALA A 453 26.31 11.67 18.00
C ALA A 453 26.97 11.89 16.62
N GLU A 454 28.30 11.83 16.55
CA GLU A 454 29.07 11.94 15.31
C GLU A 454 28.86 10.72 14.41
N ILE A 455 28.95 9.51 14.97
CA ILE A 455 28.65 8.27 14.25
C ILE A 455 27.20 8.29 13.77
N CYS A 456 26.24 8.73 14.59
CA CYS A 456 24.84 8.87 14.17
C CYS A 456 24.67 9.82 12.97
N LYS A 457 25.42 10.93 12.93
CA LYS A 457 25.43 11.86 11.79
C LYS A 457 26.05 11.20 10.55
N LEU A 458 27.15 10.46 10.72
CA LEU A 458 27.81 9.72 9.65
C LEU A 458 26.87 8.66 9.04
N MET A 459 26.19 7.87 9.86
CA MET A 459 25.23 6.87 9.40
C MET A 459 24.11 7.50 8.55
N ARG A 460 23.56 8.64 9.00
CA ARG A 460 22.54 9.38 8.23
C ARG A 460 23.07 9.93 6.91
N ARG A 461 24.34 10.40 6.86
CA ARG A 461 24.99 10.85 5.61
C ARG A 461 25.03 9.73 4.58
N TYR A 462 25.30 8.51 5.02
CA TYR A 462 25.26 7.30 4.19
C TYR A 462 23.85 6.69 4.02
N SER A 463 22.80 7.45 4.36
CA SER A 463 21.40 7.05 4.21
C SER A 463 21.00 5.79 4.98
N PHE A 464 21.66 5.51 6.09
CA PHE A 464 21.22 4.50 7.05
C PHE A 464 20.27 5.12 8.06
N ASN A 465 19.15 4.45 8.32
CA ASN A 465 18.15 4.87 9.29
C ASN A 465 18.10 3.87 10.45
N PHE A 466 18.04 4.37 11.68
CA PHE A 466 17.89 3.53 12.86
C PHE A 466 16.52 2.86 12.90
N SER A 467 16.49 1.56 13.19
CA SER A 467 15.27 0.76 13.25
C SER A 467 15.22 -0.06 14.55
N PRO A 468 14.37 0.31 15.54
CA PRO A 468 14.28 -0.42 16.79
C PRO A 468 13.73 -1.85 16.59
N THR A 469 12.83 -2.02 15.62
CA THR A 469 12.20 -3.33 15.32
C THR A 469 13.16 -4.32 14.66
N ARG A 470 14.30 -3.88 14.15
CA ARG A 470 15.34 -4.76 13.54
C ARG A 470 16.52 -4.89 14.48
N ASN A 471 16.26 -5.37 15.69
CA ASN A 471 17.28 -5.59 16.73
C ASN A 471 18.15 -4.35 17.01
N ASN A 472 17.53 -3.16 17.07
CA ASN A 472 18.23 -1.88 17.24
C ASN A 472 19.37 -1.62 16.24
N SER A 473 19.19 -2.04 14.99
CA SER A 473 20.20 -1.87 13.93
C SER A 473 19.96 -0.60 13.11
N TRP A 474 21.03 -0.11 12.51
CA TRP A 474 20.96 0.87 11.43
C TRP A 474 20.74 0.16 10.11
N VAL A 475 19.74 0.59 9.34
CA VAL A 475 19.22 -0.17 8.21
C VAL A 475 19.26 0.67 6.95
N ARG A 476 19.67 0.05 5.85
CA ARG A 476 19.56 0.58 4.50
C ARG A 476 19.16 -0.52 3.52
N LYS A 477 18.40 -0.17 2.48
CA LYS A 477 18.03 -1.09 1.42
C LYS A 477 19.23 -1.48 0.56
N ILE A 478 19.37 -2.77 0.25
CA ILE A 478 20.41 -3.24 -0.66
C ILE A 478 20.12 -2.72 -2.08
N THR A 479 21.09 -2.01 -2.61
CA THR A 479 21.15 -1.49 -3.99
C THR A 479 22.62 -1.49 -4.40
N GLY A 480 22.93 -1.45 -5.70
CA GLY A 480 24.33 -1.37 -6.14
C GLY A 480 25.11 -0.20 -5.52
N ASN A 481 24.46 0.96 -5.39
CA ASN A 481 25.04 2.12 -4.70
C ASN A 481 25.18 1.88 -3.19
N ALA A 482 24.19 1.26 -2.53
CA ALA A 482 24.28 0.96 -1.10
C ALA A 482 25.45 0.03 -0.79
N LEU A 483 25.65 -1.03 -1.59
CA LEU A 483 26.78 -1.94 -1.43
C LEU A 483 28.13 -1.20 -1.59
N ALA A 484 28.27 -0.39 -2.63
CA ALA A 484 29.50 0.38 -2.85
C ALA A 484 29.76 1.40 -1.73
N SER A 485 28.76 2.20 -1.36
CA SER A 485 28.87 3.22 -0.31
C SER A 485 29.09 2.63 1.09
N THR A 486 28.57 1.43 1.36
CA THR A 486 28.82 0.72 2.63
C THR A 486 30.29 0.36 2.82
N LYS A 487 31.01 0.00 1.73
CA LYS A 487 32.46 -0.28 1.82
C LYS A 487 33.24 0.93 2.32
N TYR A 488 32.91 2.12 1.84
CA TYR A 488 33.53 3.37 2.31
C TYR A 488 33.13 3.70 3.75
N LEU A 489 31.86 3.50 4.10
CA LEU A 489 31.37 3.70 5.46
C LEU A 489 32.10 2.80 6.47
N ILE A 490 32.28 1.51 6.16
CA ILE A 490 33.01 0.57 7.02
C ILE A 490 34.44 1.07 7.26
N ALA A 491 35.14 1.50 6.20
CA ALA A 491 36.51 2.02 6.33
C ALA A 491 36.60 3.31 7.16
N GLU A 492 35.56 4.14 7.18
CA GLU A 492 35.50 5.35 8.01
C GLU A 492 35.16 5.02 9.48
N LEU A 493 34.25 4.06 9.71
CA LEU A 493 33.93 3.56 11.05
C LEU A 493 35.15 2.91 11.71
N GLN A 494 35.89 2.08 10.98
CA GLN A 494 37.13 1.44 11.47
C GLN A 494 38.25 2.41 11.85
N LYS A 495 38.20 3.67 11.39
CA LYS A 495 39.15 4.71 11.83
C LYS A 495 38.70 5.43 13.09
N THR A 496 37.41 5.35 13.39
CA THR A 496 36.77 6.05 14.50
C THR A 496 36.76 5.18 15.78
N PHE A 497 36.66 3.86 15.60
CA PHE A 497 36.89 2.83 16.62
C PHE A 497 38.35 2.38 16.61
#